data_AF-A0A321L849-F1
#
_entry.id   AF-A0A321L849-F1
#
_cell.length_a   1.000
_cell.length_b   1.000
_cell.length_c   1.000
_cell.angle_alpha   90.00
_cell.angle_beta   90.00
_cell.angle_gamma   90.00
#
_symmetry.space_group_name_H-M   'P 1'
#
loop_
_entity.id
_entity.type
_entity.pdbx_description
1 polymer ?
#
loop_
_entity_poly.entity_id
_entity_poly.type
_entity_poly.pdbx_seq_one_letter_code
_entity_poly.pdbx_strand_id
1 'polypeptide(L)'
;MKRSILACLAGLLTWIVVVSVIDRVLRLSLPNYTAAEQTLQFTLGMKWARLLMAIVTSVAAGAVTGWISQSSRWAPLIAGSVVFVMFIPVHIAVWNRLPVWYHLTFLLTIIPAVLVGALMVPRRNKDFNMVYSASR
;
A
#
# COMPACT_ATOMS: atom_id res chain seq x y z
N MET A 1 13.92 15.26 -7.80
CA MET A 1 14.03 13.84 -8.23
C MET A 1 14.55 12.92 -7.13
N LYS A 2 15.76 13.12 -6.57
CA LYS A 2 16.35 12.25 -5.52
C LYS A 2 15.40 11.95 -4.33
N ARG A 3 14.72 12.97 -3.79
CA ARG A 3 13.75 12.80 -2.69
C ARG A 3 12.52 11.97 -3.06
N SER A 4 12.06 12.04 -4.31
CA SER A 4 10.92 11.25 -4.79
C SER A 4 11.29 9.79 -4.98
N ILE A 5 12.50 9.51 -5.47
CA ILE A 5 13.04 8.14 -5.55
C ILE A 5 13.15 7.55 -4.15
N LEU A 6 13.75 8.29 -3.20
CA LEU A 6 13.87 7.86 -1.81
C LEU A 6 12.50 7.59 -1.18
N ALA A 7 11.51 8.45 -1.44
CA ALA A 7 10.14 8.27 -0.96
C ALA A 7 9.50 7.00 -1.52
N CYS A 8 9.65 6.73 -2.82
CA CYS A 8 9.13 5.49 -3.42
C CYS A 8 9.79 4.25 -2.80
N LEU A 9 11.12 4.26 -2.64
CA LEU A 9 11.85 3.14 -2.02
C LEU A 9 11.42 2.91 -0.57
N ALA A 10 11.30 3.97 0.21
CA ALA A 10 10.83 3.90 1.58
C ALA A 10 9.38 3.39 1.65
N GLY A 11 8.49 3.87 0.79
CA GLY A 11 7.12 3.38 0.69
C GLY A 11 7.03 1.89 0.36
N LEU A 12 7.85 1.41 -0.59
CA LEU A 12 7.94 -0.02 -0.93
C LEU A 12 8.48 -0.85 0.24
N LEU A 13 9.50 -0.37 0.93
CA LEU A 13 10.04 -1.04 2.11
C LEU A 13 8.99 -1.12 3.23
N THR A 14 8.28 0.00 3.50
CA THR A 14 7.16 0.02 4.44
C THR A 14 6.10 -0.99 4.03
N TRP A 15 5.78 -1.07 2.74
CA TRP A 15 4.81 -2.04 2.24
C TRP A 15 5.23 -3.48 2.60
N ILE A 16 6.47 -3.87 2.31
CA ILE A 16 7.01 -5.21 2.61
C ILE A 16 6.97 -5.52 4.11
N VAL A 17 7.37 -4.57 4.95
CA VAL A 17 7.40 -4.75 6.40
C VAL A 17 5.98 -4.91 6.95
N VAL A 18 5.06 -4.01 6.58
CA VAL A 18 3.70 -4.00 7.11
C VAL A 18 2.93 -5.25 6.68
N VAL A 19 3.03 -5.67 5.40
CA VAL A 19 2.36 -6.91 4.97
C VAL A 19 2.90 -8.12 5.70
N SER A 20 4.21 -8.17 5.96
CA SER A 20 4.85 -9.30 6.64
C SER A 20 4.39 -9.40 8.10
N VAL A 21 4.23 -8.26 8.77
CA VAL A 21 3.69 -8.19 10.14
C VAL A 21 2.23 -8.61 10.16
N ILE A 22 1.39 -8.08 9.27
CA ILE A 22 -0.04 -8.43 9.25
C ILE A 22 -0.23 -9.90 8.89
N ASP A 23 0.50 -10.45 7.91
CA ASP A 23 0.40 -11.86 7.54
C ASP A 23 0.84 -12.79 8.68
N ARG A 24 1.89 -12.41 9.44
CA ARG A 24 2.27 -13.10 10.67
C ARG A 24 1.14 -13.11 11.69
N VAL A 25 0.46 -11.97 11.88
CA VAL A 25 -0.70 -11.88 12.78
C VAL A 25 -1.83 -12.78 12.27
N LEU A 26 -2.14 -12.78 10.97
CA LEU A 26 -3.18 -13.66 10.41
C LEU A 26 -2.88 -15.14 10.66
N ARG A 27 -1.63 -15.58 10.46
CA ARG A 27 -1.21 -16.98 10.74
C ARG A 27 -1.36 -17.37 12.20
N LEU A 28 -1.18 -16.43 13.13
CA LEU A 28 -1.27 -16.67 14.57
C LEU A 28 -2.70 -16.56 15.10
N SER A 29 -3.56 -15.77 14.47
CA SER A 29 -4.88 -15.40 15.01
C SER A 29 -6.05 -16.06 14.30
N LEU A 30 -5.94 -16.42 13.02
CA LEU A 30 -7.02 -17.07 12.28
C LEU A 30 -6.82 -18.60 12.27
N PRO A 31 -7.75 -19.37 12.87
CA PRO A 31 -7.70 -20.83 12.83
C PRO A 31 -7.62 -21.35 11.39
N ASN A 32 -6.77 -22.36 11.16
CA ASN A 32 -6.55 -23.01 9.85
C ASN A 32 -6.00 -22.11 8.73
N TYR A 33 -5.65 -20.84 9.00
CA TYR A 33 -5.15 -19.92 7.96
C TYR A 33 -3.87 -20.43 7.29
N THR A 34 -2.92 -20.98 8.04
CA THR A 34 -1.66 -21.50 7.48
C THR A 34 -1.89 -22.66 6.51
N ALA A 35 -2.81 -23.58 6.82
CA ALA A 35 -3.15 -24.68 5.93
C ALA A 35 -3.90 -24.19 4.68
N ALA A 36 -4.82 -23.25 4.85
CA ALA A 36 -5.54 -22.60 3.75
C ALA A 36 -4.60 -21.84 2.82
N GLU A 37 -3.56 -21.18 3.36
CA GLU A 37 -2.58 -20.44 2.56
C GLU A 37 -1.72 -21.34 1.69
N GLN A 38 -1.22 -22.46 2.22
CA GLN A 38 -0.40 -23.42 1.46
C GLN A 38 -1.16 -24.05 0.30
N THR A 39 -2.46 -24.24 0.45
CA THR A 39 -3.34 -24.87 -0.55
C THR A 39 -4.12 -23.84 -1.40
N LEU A 40 -4.01 -22.56 -1.07
CA LEU A 40 -4.81 -21.45 -1.61
C LEU A 40 -6.33 -21.64 -1.44
N GLN A 41 -6.76 -22.45 -0.46
CA GLN A 41 -8.16 -22.75 -0.14
C GLN A 41 -8.69 -21.83 0.97
N PHE A 42 -8.86 -20.55 0.64
CA PHE A 42 -9.34 -19.56 1.60
C PHE A 42 -10.86 -19.54 1.74
N THR A 43 -11.33 -19.51 3.00
CA THR A 43 -12.73 -19.17 3.30
C THR A 43 -13.04 -17.72 2.91
N LEU A 44 -14.33 -17.36 2.86
CA LEU A 44 -14.73 -15.99 2.56
C LEU A 44 -14.12 -14.97 3.55
N GLY A 45 -14.11 -15.29 4.84
CA GLY A 45 -13.50 -14.43 5.87
C GLY A 45 -11.99 -14.22 5.66
N MET A 46 -11.27 -15.28 5.28
CA MET A 46 -9.84 -15.19 5.00
C MET A 46 -9.54 -14.34 3.75
N LYS A 47 -10.37 -14.43 2.71
CA LYS A 47 -10.27 -13.57 1.52
C LYS A 47 -10.41 -12.10 1.89
N TRP A 48 -11.42 -11.76 2.70
CA TRP A 48 -11.59 -10.39 3.21
C TRP A 48 -10.44 -9.92 4.08
N ALA A 49 -9.91 -10.78 4.96
CA ALA A 49 -8.75 -10.47 5.78
C ALA A 49 -7.52 -10.12 4.91
N ARG A 50 -7.27 -10.88 3.84
CA ARG A 50 -6.17 -10.60 2.90
C ARG A 50 -6.39 -9.32 2.09
N LEU A 51 -7.62 -9.02 1.69
CA LEU A 51 -7.96 -7.75 1.03
C LEU A 51 -7.74 -6.56 1.96
N LEU A 52 -8.19 -6.66 3.22
CA LEU A 52 -7.99 -5.63 4.23
C LEU A 52 -6.50 -5.42 4.51
N MET A 53 -5.72 -6.51 4.64
CA MET A 53 -4.27 -6.46 4.76
C MET A 53 -3.64 -5.66 3.60
N ALA A 54 -4.04 -5.94 2.36
CA ALA A 54 -3.54 -5.22 1.19
C ALA A 54 -3.85 -3.73 1.21
N ILE A 55 -5.08 -3.37 1.60
CA ILE A 55 -5.52 -1.97 1.73
C ILE A 55 -4.70 -1.26 2.82
N VAL A 56 -4.63 -1.82 4.03
CA VAL A 56 -3.90 -1.23 5.17
C VAL A 56 -2.42 -1.04 4.83
N THR A 57 -1.80 -2.05 4.24
CA THR A 57 -0.40 -1.99 3.81
C THR A 57 -0.17 -0.90 2.76
N SER A 58 -1.08 -0.79 1.79
CA SER A 58 -0.99 0.21 0.72
C SER A 58 -1.19 1.63 1.24
N VAL A 59 -2.13 1.84 2.18
CA VAL A 59 -2.30 3.12 2.89
C VAL A 59 -1.03 3.49 3.65
N ALA A 60 -0.43 2.56 4.39
CA ALA A 60 0.80 2.82 5.14
C ALA A 60 1.96 3.21 4.21
N ALA A 61 2.14 2.49 3.10
CA ALA A 61 3.14 2.81 2.08
C ALA A 61 2.92 4.21 1.46
N GLY A 62 1.66 4.56 1.19
CA GLY A 62 1.24 5.87 0.72
C GLY A 62 1.58 6.99 1.71
N ALA A 63 1.27 6.80 2.99
CA ALA A 63 1.57 7.75 4.04
C ALA A 63 3.08 8.01 4.16
N VAL A 64 3.91 6.97 4.18
CA VAL A 64 5.37 7.14 4.21
C VAL A 64 5.89 7.84 2.96
N THR A 65 5.38 7.47 1.78
CA THR A 65 5.78 8.12 0.51
C THR A 65 5.41 9.62 0.52
N GLY A 66 4.19 9.96 0.94
CA GLY A 66 3.70 11.33 1.04
C GLY A 66 4.47 12.16 2.06
N TRP A 67 4.86 11.55 3.18
CA TRP A 67 5.66 12.20 4.22
C TRP A 67 7.08 12.56 3.77
N ILE A 68 7.73 11.70 2.99
CA ILE A 68 9.09 11.97 2.48
C ILE A 68 9.06 12.90 1.27
N SER A 69 8.04 12.81 0.40
CA SER A 69 7.92 13.62 -0.83
C SER A 69 6.67 14.48 -0.86
N GLN A 70 6.48 15.30 0.18
CA GLN A 70 5.30 16.18 0.34
C GLN A 70 5.00 17.10 -0.87
N SER A 71 6.01 17.47 -1.65
CA SER A 71 5.86 18.35 -2.81
C SER A 71 5.55 17.63 -4.12
N SER A 72 5.62 16.29 -4.16
CA SER A 72 5.47 15.52 -5.41
C SER A 72 4.14 14.78 -5.43
N ARG A 73 3.22 15.24 -6.28
CA ARG A 73 2.00 14.48 -6.59
C ARG A 73 2.25 13.16 -7.31
N TRP A 74 3.42 13.02 -7.93
CA TRP A 74 3.79 11.86 -8.75
C TRP A 74 4.41 10.72 -7.93
N ALA A 75 5.07 11.02 -6.81
CA ALA A 75 5.76 9.99 -6.03
C ALA A 75 4.79 8.91 -5.50
N PRO A 76 3.64 9.25 -4.88
CA PRO A 76 2.66 8.24 -4.45
C PRO A 76 2.06 7.45 -5.61
N LEU A 77 1.82 8.11 -6.76
CA LEU A 77 1.29 7.43 -7.95
C LEU A 77 2.29 6.40 -8.49
N ILE A 78 3.57 6.77 -8.59
CA ILE A 78 4.63 5.85 -9.02
C ILE A 78 4.74 4.67 -8.04
N ALA A 79 4.76 4.95 -6.72
CA ALA A 79 4.81 3.89 -5.71
C ALA A 79 3.62 2.92 -5.84
N GLY A 80 2.40 3.45 -5.97
CA GLY A 80 1.19 2.63 -6.17
C GLY A 80 1.23 1.83 -7.47
N SER A 81 1.69 2.41 -8.57
CA SER A 81 1.85 1.72 -9.84
C SER A 81 2.89 0.60 -9.76
N VAL A 82 4.01 0.81 -9.07
CA VAL A 82 5.02 -0.24 -8.87
C VAL A 82 4.44 -1.40 -8.07
N VAL A 83 3.76 -1.13 -6.96
CA VAL A 83 3.09 -2.18 -6.18
C VAL A 83 2.06 -2.92 -7.03
N PHE A 84 1.22 -2.18 -7.78
CA PHE A 84 0.22 -2.77 -8.67
C PHE A 84 0.88 -3.74 -9.68
N VAL A 85 1.91 -3.30 -10.39
CA VAL A 85 2.61 -4.12 -11.39
C VAL A 85 3.25 -5.35 -10.76
N MET A 86 3.85 -5.23 -9.57
CA MET A 86 4.42 -6.37 -8.85
C MET A 86 3.38 -7.45 -8.52
N PHE A 87 2.12 -7.06 -8.31
CA PHE A 87 1.05 -8.00 -7.96
C PHE A 87 0.33 -8.63 -9.14
N ILE A 88 0.48 -8.10 -10.36
CA ILE A 88 -0.08 -8.70 -11.59
C ILE A 88 0.37 -10.17 -11.76
N PRO A 89 1.68 -10.51 -11.80
CA PRO A 89 2.09 -11.90 -12.01
C PRO A 89 1.62 -12.83 -10.90
N VAL A 90 1.57 -12.34 -9.64
CA VAL A 90 1.01 -13.09 -8.50
C VAL A 90 -0.46 -13.41 -8.72
N HIS A 91 -1.24 -12.45 -9.22
CA HIS A 91 -2.67 -12.64 -9.50
C HIS A 91 -2.93 -13.54 -10.69
N ILE A 92 -2.07 -13.51 -11.71
CA ILE A 92 -2.10 -14.44 -12.84
C ILE A 92 -1.84 -15.87 -12.34
N ALA A 93 -0.84 -16.07 -11.49
CA ALA A 93 -0.48 -17.41 -10.97
C ALA A 93 -1.60 -18.06 -10.14
N VAL A 94 -2.44 -17.26 -9.49
CA VAL A 94 -3.54 -17.73 -8.63
C VAL A 94 -4.93 -17.52 -9.25
N TRP A 95 -5.00 -17.14 -10.52
CA TRP A 95 -6.24 -16.77 -11.22
C TRP A 95 -7.32 -17.85 -11.17
N ASN A 96 -6.92 -19.12 -11.35
CA ASN A 96 -7.84 -20.26 -11.32
C ASN A 96 -8.10 -20.79 -9.90
N ARG A 97 -7.48 -20.20 -8.87
CA ARG A 97 -7.61 -20.63 -7.46
C ARG A 97 -8.55 -19.73 -6.68
N LEU A 98 -8.62 -18.45 -7.06
CA LEU A 98 -9.43 -17.45 -6.37
C LEU A 98 -10.50 -16.89 -7.31
N PRO A 99 -11.63 -16.42 -6.77
CA PRO A 99 -12.71 -15.90 -7.59
C PRO A 99 -12.32 -14.56 -8.24
N VAL A 100 -12.84 -14.28 -9.43
CA VAL A 100 -12.55 -13.06 -10.20
C VAL A 100 -12.75 -11.78 -9.39
N TRP A 101 -13.82 -11.72 -8.58
CA TRP A 101 -14.09 -10.54 -7.73
C TRP A 101 -12.94 -10.23 -6.78
N TYR A 102 -12.25 -11.25 -6.24
CA TYR A 102 -11.12 -11.04 -5.33
C TYR A 102 -9.97 -10.36 -6.05
N HIS A 103 -9.65 -10.80 -7.27
CA HIS A 103 -8.58 -10.20 -8.07
C HIS A 103 -8.91 -8.75 -8.44
N LEU A 104 -10.14 -8.49 -8.86
CA LEU A 104 -10.58 -7.14 -9.21
C LEU A 104 -10.55 -6.21 -7.99
N THR A 105 -11.10 -6.65 -6.85
CA THR A 105 -11.08 -5.84 -5.63
C THR A 105 -9.65 -5.55 -5.18
N PHE A 106 -8.75 -6.54 -5.21
CA PHE A 106 -7.35 -6.31 -4.86
C PHE A 106 -6.70 -5.29 -5.82
N LEU A 107 -6.70 -5.58 -7.13
CA LEU A 107 -5.98 -4.78 -8.12
C LEU A 107 -6.52 -3.35 -8.24
N LEU A 108 -7.84 -3.17 -8.20
CA LEU A 108 -8.46 -1.85 -8.31
C LEU A 108 -8.24 -0.98 -7.07
N THR A 109 -7.99 -1.57 -5.89
CA THR A 109 -7.87 -0.81 -4.63
C THR A 109 -6.44 -0.41 -4.30
N ILE A 110 -5.40 -1.06 -4.84
CA ILE A 110 -3.98 -0.76 -4.53
C ILE A 110 -3.66 0.72 -4.75
N ILE A 111 -3.86 1.22 -5.98
CA ILE A 111 -3.47 2.59 -6.32
C ILE A 111 -4.28 3.61 -5.51
N PRO A 112 -5.63 3.54 -5.45
CA PRO A 112 -6.41 4.42 -4.58
C PRO A 112 -5.96 4.39 -3.12
N ALA A 113 -5.66 3.22 -2.56
CA ALA A 113 -5.23 3.10 -1.17
C ALA A 113 -3.89 3.81 -0.91
N VAL A 114 -2.91 3.66 -1.81
CA VAL A 114 -1.63 4.40 -1.73
C VAL A 114 -1.86 5.90 -1.82
N LEU A 115 -2.73 6.36 -2.72
CA LEU A 115 -3.05 7.78 -2.86
C LEU A 115 -3.73 8.32 -1.60
N VAL A 116 -4.70 7.60 -1.04
CA VAL A 116 -5.39 7.96 0.21
C VAL A 116 -4.39 8.08 1.36
N GLY A 117 -3.48 7.12 1.52
CA GLY A 117 -2.43 7.20 2.54
C GLY A 117 -1.56 8.43 2.40
N ALA A 118 -1.16 8.79 1.17
CA ALA A 118 -0.36 9.98 0.93
C ALA A 118 -1.13 11.29 1.21
N LEU A 119 -2.44 11.31 0.98
CA LEU A 119 -3.30 12.46 1.26
C LEU A 119 -3.51 12.71 2.76
N MET A 120 -3.41 11.68 3.59
CA MET A 120 -3.55 11.81 5.05
C MET A 120 -2.38 12.56 5.71
N VAL A 121 -1.28 12.80 4.98
CA VAL A 121 -0.11 13.49 5.50
C VAL A 121 -0.26 15.00 5.35
N PRO A 122 -0.10 15.78 6.44
CA PRO A 122 -0.12 17.24 6.36
C PRO A 122 0.94 17.79 5.40
N ARG A 123 0.52 18.67 4.48
CA ARG A 123 1.47 19.37 3.60
C ARG A 123 2.12 20.51 4.37
N ARG A 124 3.45 20.55 4.40
CA ARG A 124 4.19 21.68 4.95
C ARG A 124 3.98 22.91 4.04
N ASN A 125 3.09 23.80 4.44
CA ASN A 125 2.83 25.06 3.75
C ASN A 125 4.09 25.94 3.85
N LYS A 126 4.79 26.16 2.74
CA LYS A 126 5.96 27.06 2.70
C LYS A 126 5.57 28.54 2.60
N ASP A 127 4.31 28.82 2.26
CA ASP A 127 3.84 30.16 1.91
C ASP A 127 3.72 31.08 3.13
N PHE A 128 3.52 30.53 4.34
CA PHE A 128 3.46 31.31 5.58
C PHE A 128 4.81 31.96 5.97
N ASN A 129 5.95 31.42 5.52
CA ASN A 129 7.25 31.96 5.90
C ASN A 129 7.73 33.11 5.00
N MET A 130 7.19 33.26 3.78
CA MET A 130 7.56 34.36 2.89
C MET A 130 6.90 35.69 3.30
N VAL A 131 5.69 35.65 3.87
CA VAL A 131 4.97 36.86 4.31
C VAL A 131 5.67 37.54 5.49
N TYR A 132 6.31 36.79 6.38
CA TYR A 132 7.01 37.34 7.56
C TYR A 132 8.51 37.63 7.34
N SER A 133 9.13 37.15 6.26
CA SER A 133 10.53 37.50 5.95
C SER A 133 10.66 38.72 5.04
N ALA A 134 9.59 39.14 4.36
CA ALA A 134 9.59 40.33 3.51
C ALA A 134 9.27 41.62 4.30
N SER A 135 8.97 41.51 5.60
CA SER A 135 8.63 42.62 6.50
C SER A 135 9.76 43.01 7.47
N ARG A 136 11.00 42.58 7.22
CA ARG A 136 12.20 43.03 7.95
C ARG A 136 13.23 43.62 7.01
#